data_AF-A0A932VMH0-F1
#
_entry.id   AF-A0A932VMH0-F1
#
_cell.length_a   1.000
_cell.length_b   1.000
_cell.length_c   1.000
_cell.angle_alpha   90.00
_cell.angle_beta   90.00
_cell.angle_gamma   90.00
#
_symmetry.space_group_name_H-M   'P 1'
#
loop_
_entity.id
_entity.type
_entity.pdbx_description
1 polymer ?
#
loop_
_entity_poly.entity_id
_entity_poly.type
_entity_poly.pdbx_seq_one_letter_code
_entity_poly.pdbx_strand_id
1 'polypeptide(L)'
;MLTVPQQQALQRWDTLPEEIREALVSEQSVAVLEKIAKDEHIPEEKITTISRVAGYVLMGFLHIEDTAQELKEALGIDPRIAESIAKTLNSKIFSAFKNQIEKLYQPVGKEEMGSLASQEMAFQKAKERPLPPKPMESIGAPTMPTPPGGGQPRPKMI
;
A
#
# COMPACT_ATOMS: atom_id res chain seq x y z
N MET A 1 -3.18 -1.00 -0.24
CA MET A 1 -3.97 -1.37 0.97
C MET A 1 -4.34 -2.85 0.97
N LEU A 2 -3.56 -3.66 1.70
CA LEU A 2 -3.84 -5.07 1.96
C LEU A 2 -5.18 -5.25 2.68
N THR A 3 -6.07 -6.06 2.12
CA THR A 3 -7.36 -6.42 2.74
C THR A 3 -7.33 -7.89 3.14
N VAL A 4 -6.95 -8.16 4.39
CA VAL A 4 -6.97 -9.53 4.95
C VAL A 4 -8.37 -9.80 5.52
N PRO A 5 -9.06 -10.87 5.08
CA PRO A 5 -10.36 -11.23 5.64
C PRO A 5 -10.22 -11.64 7.12
N GLN A 6 -11.16 -11.20 7.97
CA GLN A 6 -11.09 -11.38 9.42
C GLN A 6 -10.89 -12.84 9.84
N GLN A 7 -11.52 -13.78 9.14
CA GLN A 7 -11.36 -15.22 9.41
C GLN A 7 -9.91 -15.68 9.19
N GLN A 8 -9.23 -15.17 8.16
CA GLN A 8 -7.85 -15.55 7.86
C GLN A 8 -6.88 -14.95 8.88
N ALA A 9 -7.16 -13.73 9.34
CA ALA A 9 -6.42 -13.10 10.44
C ALA A 9 -6.59 -13.88 11.75
N LEU A 10 -7.81 -14.33 12.08
CA LEU A 10 -8.09 -15.14 13.27
C LEU A 10 -7.43 -16.53 13.21
N GLN A 11 -7.48 -17.19 12.05
CA GLN A 11 -6.81 -18.46 11.84
C GLN A 11 -5.30 -18.32 12.04
N ARG A 12 -4.71 -17.24 11.52
CA ARG A 12 -3.29 -16.97 11.77
C ARG A 12 -3.03 -16.65 13.23
N TRP A 13 -3.85 -15.82 13.87
CA TRP A 13 -3.74 -15.50 15.29
C TRP A 13 -3.63 -16.74 16.18
N ASP A 14 -4.45 -17.76 15.94
CA ASP A 14 -4.43 -19.00 16.72
C ASP A 14 -3.12 -19.81 16.53
N THR A 15 -2.56 -19.75 15.32
CA THR A 15 -1.28 -20.41 14.99
C THR A 15 -0.05 -19.63 15.43
N LEU A 16 -0.21 -18.40 15.94
CA LEU A 16 0.92 -17.57 16.35
C LEU A 16 1.49 -18.03 17.70
N PRO A 17 2.82 -18.05 17.84
CA PRO A 17 3.46 -18.26 19.13
C PRO A 17 3.04 -17.16 20.11
N GLU A 18 2.97 -17.52 21.39
CA GLU A 18 2.53 -16.64 22.48
C GLU A 18 3.33 -15.33 22.49
N GLU A 19 4.64 -15.41 22.25
CA GLU A 19 5.54 -14.25 22.17
C GLU A 19 5.09 -13.21 21.13
N ILE A 20 4.63 -13.64 19.94
CA ILE A 20 4.12 -12.73 18.90
C ILE A 20 2.76 -12.15 19.32
N ARG A 21 1.88 -12.97 19.91
CA ARG A 21 0.56 -12.52 20.36
C ARG A 21 0.69 -11.49 21.48
N GLU A 22 1.57 -11.74 22.43
CA GLU A 22 1.93 -10.78 23.48
C GLU A 22 2.47 -9.50 22.86
N ALA A 23 3.36 -9.57 21.87
CA ALA A 23 3.84 -8.37 21.18
C ALA A 23 2.72 -7.54 20.56
N LEU A 24 1.68 -8.17 20.02
CA LEU A 24 0.54 -7.49 19.39
C LEU A 24 -0.36 -6.79 20.41
N VAL A 25 -0.52 -7.34 21.61
CA VAL A 25 -1.34 -6.76 22.68
C VAL A 25 -0.54 -6.07 23.78
N SER A 26 0.79 -6.05 23.67
CA SER A 26 1.67 -5.50 24.69
C SER A 26 1.52 -3.98 24.75
N GLU A 27 1.42 -3.46 25.96
CA GLU A 27 1.47 -2.03 26.24
C GLU A 27 2.76 -1.39 25.69
N GLN A 28 3.85 -2.15 25.59
CA GLN A 28 5.10 -1.65 25.01
C GLN A 28 4.94 -1.32 23.52
N SER A 29 4.27 -2.19 22.76
CA SER A 29 4.02 -1.96 21.34
C SER A 29 3.09 -0.78 21.12
N VAL A 30 2.04 -0.69 21.93
CA VAL A 30 1.10 0.45 21.91
C VAL A 30 1.83 1.75 22.24
N ALA A 31 2.63 1.79 23.31
CA ALA A 31 3.38 2.97 23.70
C ALA A 31 4.41 3.40 22.64
N VAL A 32 5.04 2.45 21.93
CA VAL A 32 5.93 2.74 20.81
C VAL A 32 5.15 3.38 19.66
N LEU A 33 4.00 2.81 19.29
CA LEU A 33 3.14 3.32 18.22
C LEU A 33 2.61 4.73 18.52
N GLU A 34 2.15 4.95 19.75
CA GLU A 34 1.71 6.27 20.22
C GLU A 34 2.84 7.29 20.22
N LYS A 35 4.05 6.90 20.66
CA LYS A 35 5.22 7.78 20.59
C LYS A 35 5.54 8.19 19.16
N ILE A 36 5.56 7.24 18.24
CA ILE A 36 5.89 7.50 16.83
C ILE A 36 4.83 8.43 16.22
N ALA A 37 3.55 8.15 16.47
CA ALA A 37 2.47 8.98 15.97
C ALA A 37 2.56 10.41 16.52
N LYS A 38 2.94 10.56 17.80
CA LYS A 38 3.13 11.86 18.42
C LYS A 38 4.34 12.62 17.85
N ASP A 39 5.44 11.93 17.58
CA ASP A 39 6.67 12.51 17.01
C ASP A 39 6.42 13.03 15.58
N GLU A 40 5.70 12.26 14.78
CA GLU A 40 5.39 12.58 13.39
C GLU A 40 4.07 13.34 13.20
N HIS A 41 3.44 13.82 14.29
CA HIS A 41 2.16 14.55 14.28
C HIS A 41 1.01 13.81 13.56
N ILE A 42 0.99 12.49 13.63
CA ILE A 42 -0.06 11.62 13.09
C ILE A 42 -1.28 11.66 14.05
N PRO A 43 -2.51 11.84 13.54
CA PRO A 43 -3.70 11.83 14.38
C PRO A 43 -3.97 10.44 14.98
N GLU A 44 -4.51 10.41 16.21
CA GLU A 44 -4.71 9.17 16.98
C GLU A 44 -5.58 8.13 16.25
N GLU A 45 -6.56 8.58 15.47
CA GLU A 45 -7.40 7.72 14.63
C GLU A 45 -6.58 6.83 13.68
N LYS A 46 -5.42 7.31 13.23
CA LYS A 46 -4.53 6.61 12.31
C LYS A 46 -3.58 5.66 13.03
N ILE A 47 -3.37 5.81 14.34
CA ILE A 47 -2.56 4.87 15.15
C ILE A 47 -3.11 3.47 15.01
N THR A 48 -4.44 3.33 15.05
CA THR A 48 -5.13 2.04 14.83
C THR A 48 -4.75 1.40 13.50
N THR A 49 -4.59 2.21 12.44
CA THR A 49 -4.15 1.73 11.12
C THR A 49 -2.69 1.28 11.16
N ILE A 50 -1.80 2.02 11.82
CA ILE A 50 -0.39 1.64 11.99
C ILE A 50 -0.29 0.33 12.77
N SER A 51 -1.06 0.17 13.86
CA SER A 51 -1.12 -1.07 14.63
C SER A 51 -1.58 -2.25 13.78
N ARG A 52 -2.58 -2.06 12.90
CA ARG A 52 -3.04 -3.10 11.98
C ARG A 52 -1.96 -3.51 11.00
N VAL A 53 -1.28 -2.54 10.39
CA VAL A 53 -0.19 -2.81 9.44
C VAL A 53 0.96 -3.54 10.14
N ALA A 54 1.41 -3.06 11.30
CA ALA A 54 2.42 -3.74 12.11
C ALA A 54 1.98 -5.16 12.50
N GLY A 55 0.68 -5.35 12.77
CA GLY A 55 0.09 -6.66 13.02
C GLY A 55 0.20 -7.61 11.84
N TYR A 56 -0.04 -7.13 10.63
CA TYR A 56 0.13 -7.95 9.41
C TYR A 56 1.60 -8.36 9.20
N VAL A 57 2.56 -7.52 9.59
CA VAL A 57 3.98 -7.87 9.54
C VAL A 57 4.33 -8.99 10.51
N LEU A 58 3.88 -8.85 11.76
CA LEU A 58 4.10 -9.86 12.80
C LEU A 58 3.41 -11.20 12.49
N MET A 59 2.28 -11.15 11.79
CA MET A 59 1.57 -12.34 11.32
C MET A 59 2.19 -13.00 10.09
N GLY A 60 3.16 -12.35 9.45
CA GLY A 60 3.78 -12.83 8.22
C GLY A 60 2.94 -12.62 6.96
N PHE A 61 1.96 -11.72 6.99
CA PHE A 61 1.22 -11.31 5.79
C PHE A 61 1.91 -10.19 5.00
N LEU A 62 2.74 -9.38 5.66
CA LEU A 62 3.42 -8.23 5.06
C LEU A 62 4.92 -8.22 5.41
N HIS A 63 5.80 -8.07 4.42
CA HIS A 63 7.23 -7.99 4.71
C HIS A 63 7.59 -6.68 5.43
N ILE A 64 8.66 -6.74 6.23
CA ILE A 64 9.18 -5.57 6.96
C ILE A 64 9.55 -4.44 5.98
N GLU A 65 10.05 -4.78 4.80
CA GLU A 65 10.43 -3.83 3.75
C GLU A 65 9.20 -3.13 3.12
N ASP A 66 8.12 -3.86 2.90
CA ASP A 66 6.84 -3.32 2.40
C ASP A 66 6.06 -2.51 3.43
N THR A 67 6.46 -2.53 4.71
CA THR A 67 5.77 -1.83 5.79
C THR A 67 5.70 -0.33 5.54
N ALA A 68 6.79 0.28 5.05
CA ALA A 68 6.83 1.71 4.75
C ALA A 68 5.88 2.07 3.59
N GLN A 69 5.84 1.24 2.54
CA GLN A 69 4.95 1.46 1.41
C GLN A 69 3.48 1.32 1.83
N GLU A 70 3.14 0.28 2.59
CA GLU A 70 1.77 0.06 3.03
C GLU A 70 1.31 1.15 4.01
N LEU A 71 2.18 1.64 4.91
CA LEU A 71 1.87 2.79 5.77
C LEU A 71 1.60 4.04 4.95
N LYS A 72 2.41 4.30 3.92
CA LYS A 72 2.18 5.42 3.00
C LYS A 72 0.83 5.29 2.30
N GLU A 73 0.50 4.12 1.74
CA GLU A 73 -0.78 3.89 1.06
C GLU A 73 -1.98 3.94 2.01
N ALA A 74 -1.84 3.40 3.22
CA ALA A 74 -2.94 3.29 4.19
C ALA A 74 -3.22 4.61 4.91
N LEU A 75 -2.18 5.38 5.24
CA LEU A 75 -2.34 6.67 5.92
C LEU A 75 -2.40 7.86 4.96
N GLY A 76 -1.84 7.75 3.75
CA GLY A 76 -1.71 8.85 2.79
C GLY A 76 -0.64 9.87 3.17
N ILE A 77 0.40 9.42 3.89
CA ILE A 77 1.47 10.28 4.45
C ILE A 77 2.68 10.38 3.52
N ASP A 78 3.59 11.29 3.85
CA ASP A 78 4.84 11.46 3.11
C ASP A 78 5.72 10.19 3.20
N PRO A 79 6.36 9.74 2.10
CA PRO A 79 7.21 8.55 2.12
C PRO A 79 8.33 8.61 3.16
N ARG A 80 8.86 9.81 3.45
CA ARG A 80 9.91 9.99 4.47
C ARG A 80 9.41 9.66 5.88
N ILE A 81 8.19 10.10 6.19
CA ILE A 81 7.51 9.82 7.46
C ILE A 81 7.25 8.32 7.56
N ALA A 82 6.72 7.72 6.49
CA ALA A 82 6.43 6.28 6.46
C ALA A 82 7.69 5.41 6.66
N GLU A 83 8.84 5.79 6.07
CA GLU A 83 10.12 5.13 6.31
C GLU A 83 10.60 5.28 7.75
N SER A 84 10.46 6.48 8.34
CA SER A 84 10.85 6.75 9.73
C SER A 84 10.05 5.87 10.71
N ILE A 85 8.74 5.78 10.50
CA ILE A 85 7.83 4.91 11.25
C ILE A 85 8.26 3.45 11.10
N ALA A 86 8.44 2.98 9.85
CA ALA A 86 8.81 1.59 9.58
C ALA A 86 10.16 1.21 10.20
N LYS A 87 11.18 2.07 10.13
CA LYS A 87 12.48 1.85 10.80
C LYS A 87 12.33 1.75 12.32
N THR A 88 11.51 2.61 12.91
CA THR A 88 11.31 2.60 14.36
C THR A 88 10.58 1.34 14.80
N LEU A 89 9.53 0.94 14.08
CA LEU A 89 8.84 -0.34 14.30
C LEU A 89 9.77 -1.52 14.13
N ASN A 90 10.63 -1.50 13.10
CA ASN A 90 11.61 -2.54 12.89
C ASN A 90 12.58 -2.65 14.07
N SER A 91 13.15 -1.54 14.52
CA SER A 91 14.13 -1.57 15.60
C SER A 91 13.51 -1.87 16.98
N LYS A 92 12.26 -1.48 17.23
CA LYS A 92 11.61 -1.61 18.54
C LYS A 92 10.75 -2.87 18.69
N ILE A 93 10.08 -3.29 17.61
CA ILE A 93 9.13 -4.39 17.62
C ILE A 93 9.68 -5.54 16.78
N PHE A 94 9.88 -5.35 15.46
CA PHE A 94 10.20 -6.48 14.58
C PHE A 94 11.55 -7.13 14.90
N SER A 95 12.53 -6.39 15.41
CA SER A 95 13.85 -6.92 15.76
C SER A 95 13.77 -8.02 16.83
N ALA A 96 12.86 -7.89 17.80
CA ALA A 96 12.65 -8.90 18.84
C ALA A 96 12.07 -10.21 18.27
N PHE A 97 11.27 -10.11 17.22
CA PHE A 97 10.55 -11.23 16.63
C PHE A 97 11.08 -11.67 15.27
N LYS A 98 12.18 -11.08 14.79
CA LYS A 98 12.70 -11.30 13.44
C LYS A 98 12.91 -12.79 13.14
N ASN A 99 13.53 -13.52 14.08
CA ASN A 99 13.73 -14.97 13.96
C ASN A 99 12.42 -15.76 13.85
N GLN A 100 11.34 -15.32 14.50
CA GLN A 100 10.03 -15.97 14.46
C GLN A 100 9.29 -15.63 13.17
N ILE A 101 9.34 -14.36 12.76
CA ILE A 101 8.78 -13.88 11.50
C ILE A 101 9.44 -14.62 10.33
N GLU A 102 10.78 -14.71 10.30
CA GLU A 102 11.49 -15.45 9.25
C GLU A 102 11.05 -16.92 9.17
N LYS A 103 10.83 -17.60 10.31
CA LYS A 103 10.29 -18.96 10.34
C LYS A 103 8.86 -19.06 9.78
N LEU A 104 8.04 -18.02 9.95
CA LEU A 104 6.70 -17.96 9.36
C LEU A 104 6.75 -17.73 7.84
N TYR A 105 7.80 -17.07 7.35
CA TYR A 105 8.05 -16.77 5.94
C TYR A 105 8.76 -17.87 5.16
N GLN A 106 9.41 -18.83 5.81
CA GLN A 106 10.08 -19.92 5.09
C GLN A 106 9.07 -20.91 4.51
N PRO A 107 8.93 -21.04 3.18
CA PRO A 107 8.58 -22.34 2.63
C PRO A 107 9.73 -23.28 2.97
N VAL A 108 9.42 -24.49 3.43
CA VAL A 108 10.43 -25.54 3.64
C VAL A 108 11.22 -25.73 2.34
N GLY A 109 12.43 -25.19 2.28
CA GLY A 109 13.39 -25.45 1.22
C GLY A 109 13.88 -24.24 0.44
N LYS A 110 15.15 -23.94 0.71
CA LYS A 110 16.17 -23.39 -0.20
C LYS A 110 16.18 -21.88 -0.41
N GLU A 111 17.26 -21.30 0.12
CA GLU A 111 18.24 -20.45 -0.57
C GLU A 111 17.70 -19.21 -1.30
N GLU A 112 18.35 -18.07 -1.06
CA GLU A 112 18.21 -16.77 -1.76
C GLU A 112 17.32 -15.72 -1.07
N MET A 113 17.82 -15.10 0.01
CA MET A 113 17.37 -13.75 0.36
C MET A 113 18.57 -12.82 0.62
N GLY A 114 19.35 -12.66 -0.44
CA GLY A 114 20.37 -11.63 -0.61
C GLY A 114 20.22 -10.97 -1.98
N SER A 115 18.99 -10.61 -2.39
CA SER A 115 18.76 -10.01 -3.71
C SER A 115 17.58 -9.04 -3.74
N LEU A 116 17.66 -7.95 -2.96
CA LEU A 116 16.80 -6.77 -3.18
C LEU A 116 17.55 -5.43 -3.22
N ALA A 117 18.88 -5.44 -3.14
CA ALA A 117 19.69 -4.26 -3.47
C ALA A 117 19.66 -3.90 -4.98
N SER A 118 19.01 -4.70 -5.82
CA SER A 118 19.01 -4.53 -7.28
C SER A 118 17.74 -3.86 -7.86
N GLN A 119 16.69 -3.63 -7.06
CA GLN A 119 15.47 -2.97 -7.57
C GLN A 119 15.46 -1.44 -7.40
N GLU A 120 16.36 -0.85 -6.61
CA GLU A 120 16.45 0.62 -6.49
C GLU A 120 17.12 1.31 -7.70
N MET A 121 17.90 0.61 -8.53
CA MET A 121 18.49 1.24 -9.72
C MET A 121 17.54 1.38 -10.92
N ALA A 122 16.34 0.79 -10.89
CA ALA A 122 15.39 0.88 -12.00
C ALA A 122 14.41 2.06 -11.91
N PHE A 123 14.16 2.61 -10.70
CA PHE A 123 13.10 3.62 -10.52
C PHE A 123 13.57 5.08 -10.65
N GLN A 124 14.88 5.35 -10.65
CA GLN A 124 15.39 6.72 -10.81
C GLN A 124 15.59 7.17 -12.28
N LYS A 125 15.47 6.27 -13.27
CA LYS A 125 15.65 6.63 -14.69
C LYS A 125 14.36 7.02 -15.42
N ALA A 126 13.22 7.09 -14.73
CA ALA A 126 11.92 7.36 -15.35
C ALA A 126 11.28 8.73 -14.97
N LYS A 127 12.01 9.64 -14.32
CA LYS A 127 11.48 10.98 -13.96
C LYS A 127 12.13 12.16 -14.69
N GLU A 128 13.15 11.95 -15.51
CA GLU A 128 13.66 12.95 -16.45
C GLU A 128 13.53 12.47 -17.90
N ARG A 129 12.33 12.63 -18.47
CA ARG A 129 12.18 12.82 -19.91
C ARG A 129 11.12 13.89 -20.16
N PRO A 130 11.44 14.96 -20.89
CA PRO A 130 10.48 15.99 -21.23
C PRO A 130 9.36 15.40 -22.09
N LEU A 131 8.15 15.92 -21.87
CA LEU A 131 6.93 15.59 -22.60
C LEU A 131 7.18 15.66 -24.11
N PRO A 132 6.89 14.61 -24.91
CA PRO A 132 6.82 14.77 -26.35
C PRO A 132 5.56 15.60 -26.68
N PRO A 133 5.65 16.61 -27.56
CA PRO A 133 4.46 17.25 -28.11
C PRO A 133 3.68 16.22 -28.93
N LYS A 134 2.36 16.19 -28.74
CA LYS A 134 1.44 15.34 -29.49
C LYS A 134 1.57 15.65 -31.00
N PRO A 135 1.75 14.65 -31.87
CA PRO A 135 1.60 14.85 -33.31
C PRO A 135 0.13 15.18 -33.62
N MET A 136 -0.11 16.30 -34.31
CA MET A 136 -1.34 16.49 -35.09
C MET A 136 -1.21 15.61 -36.34
N GLU A 137 -1.95 14.51 -36.39
CA GLU A 137 -2.18 13.73 -37.61
C GLU A 137 -3.67 13.40 -37.60
N SER A 138 -4.51 14.21 -38.25
CA SER A 138 -4.85 14.13 -39.67
C SER A 138 -5.26 12.72 -40.08
N ILE A 139 -6.54 12.40 -39.89
CA ILE A 139 -7.19 11.33 -40.65
C ILE A 139 -8.57 11.83 -41.03
N GLY A 140 -8.69 12.24 -42.30
CA GLY A 140 -9.98 12.36 -42.95
C GLY A 140 -10.57 10.98 -43.21
N ALA A 141 -11.89 10.89 -43.14
CA ALA A 141 -12.66 9.94 -43.95
C ALA A 141 -14.11 10.46 -44.10
N PRO A 142 -14.79 10.07 -45.18
CA PRO A 142 -15.80 10.89 -45.84
C PRO A 142 -17.22 10.33 -45.72
N THR A 143 -18.13 11.00 -46.43
CA THR A 143 -19.43 10.54 -46.98
C THR A 143 -20.70 10.69 -46.13
N MET A 144 -21.58 11.56 -46.64
CA MET A 144 -23.04 11.46 -46.54
C MET A 144 -23.52 10.16 -47.22
N PRO A 145 -24.71 9.66 -46.85
CA PRO A 145 -25.82 9.81 -47.79
C PRO A 145 -27.14 10.26 -47.13
N THR A 146 -28.08 10.57 -48.01
CA THR A 146 -29.20 11.53 -47.94
C THR A 146 -30.55 10.89 -47.49
N PRO A 147 -31.75 11.53 -47.65
CA PRO A 147 -32.83 11.64 -46.65
C PRO A 147 -34.01 10.63 -46.89
N PRO A 148 -35.11 10.68 -46.11
CA PRO A 148 -36.32 11.43 -46.52
C PRO A 148 -37.04 12.08 -45.31
N GLY A 149 -37.66 13.27 -45.41
CA GLY A 149 -38.97 13.47 -46.05
C GLY A 149 -40.08 13.54 -44.98
N GLY A 150 -40.75 14.69 -44.82
CA GLY A 150 -41.98 14.73 -44.02
C GLY A 150 -42.38 16.09 -43.45
N GLY A 151 -43.09 16.89 -44.25
CA GLY A 151 -44.29 17.57 -43.76
C GLY A 151 -44.13 18.87 -42.97
N GLN A 152 -44.02 19.97 -43.70
CA GLN A 152 -44.66 21.21 -43.28
C GLN A 152 -46.19 20.97 -43.20
N PRO A 153 -46.88 21.53 -42.19
CA PRO A 153 -47.72 22.68 -42.52
C PRO A 153 -47.67 23.78 -41.45
N ARG A 154 -47.39 25.01 -41.89
CA ARG A 154 -48.13 26.20 -41.42
C ARG A 154 -49.56 26.04 -41.98
N PRO A 155 -50.67 26.54 -41.38
CA PRO A 155 -50.79 27.92 -40.87
C PRO A 155 -51.82 28.15 -39.73
N LYS A 156 -51.85 29.39 -39.19
CA LYS A 156 -53.01 30.26 -38.86
C LYS A 156 -52.52 31.30 -37.83
N MET A 157 -52.40 32.58 -38.22
CA MET A 157 -53.45 33.59 -38.05
C MET A 157 -53.99 33.65 -36.61
N ILE A 158 -53.45 34.57 -35.81
CA ILE A 158 -54.20 35.61 -35.10
C ILE A 158 -53.26 36.78 -34.83
#